data_AF-A0AAN8W7A9-F1
#
_entry.id   AF-A0AAN8W7A9-F1
#
_cell.length_a   1.000
_cell.length_b   1.000
_cell.length_c   1.000
_cell.angle_alpha   90.00
_cell.angle_beta   90.00
_cell.angle_gamma   90.00
#
_symmetry.space_group_name_H-M   'P 1'
#
loop_
_entity.id
_entity.type
_entity.pdbx_description
1 polymer ?
#
loop_
_entity_poly.entity_id
_entity_poly.type
_entity_poly.pdbx_seq_one_letter_code
_entity_poly.pdbx_strand_id
1 'polypeptide(L)'
;MYCAAVRFSFFLFSLSLLPLSLLSLSDYDALLALKSSFSPNPNVDSWVSSSSPCKDKWTGIICTRGIISGIRLGNLNLSGKLDFEVLKDLHGLRTISFINNSFTGPIPEFNKLTSLRTVYMSGNQFSGEIPQDFFAQMGSLKKLWLSDNNFTGQIPESLTRLPYLTELHLENNNFSGQIPSFTQHSLTEIDLSNNDLEGEVPASMSKFPASAFSGNQMLCGGQLGTPCKSTAVMESGVDPSAAEKTSNAEDNKANNMLTIIIVAVFTVIILLAMFIKSRTRQDFDLLEKERMPEENVEVKVVAPASASSVHNKKPADSSLRKGNGSRRGGGSQSGTPAMIDLVVVNEEKGVFGMQDLMKATAEVLGNGGLGSAYKAVMATGVSVVVKRMREMNKLGREGFDAEIRRIGQLKHRNILTPLAYHYRKEEKLVVSEYVPRGSLLYLLHGDHGSSRPELNWPTRLKIIKGIVRGLNFLHEEYANSELPHGNLKSSNILLDEDFEPRLNDYAFYPLINTTSAPQGLFGLKSPEWVQHQIVSPKCDVYCLGIVILEIITSKFPSQYLNNSKGGVDVVQWVHSAIAEKREEELIDPEMANATNSHTEMIKLLHIGAACTESNPENRIDLKEAIRRIENL
;
A
#
# COMPACT_ATOMS: atom_id res chain seq x y z
N MET A 1 -17.23 -55.04 -73.30
CA MET A 1 -16.56 -54.04 -74.13
C MET A 1 -17.57 -52.94 -74.43
N TYR A 2 -17.27 -51.68 -74.05
CA TYR A 2 -17.90 -50.42 -74.49
C TYR A 2 -19.35 -50.13 -74.05
N CYS A 3 -19.81 -48.89 -73.80
CA CYS A 3 -19.19 -47.59 -73.53
C CYS A 3 -20.31 -46.63 -73.03
N ALA A 4 -19.92 -45.63 -72.25
CA ALA A 4 -20.54 -44.34 -71.87
C ALA A 4 -21.96 -43.94 -72.34
N ALA A 5 -22.76 -43.38 -71.39
CA ALA A 5 -23.31 -42.01 -71.48
C ALA A 5 -24.06 -41.55 -70.18
N VAL A 6 -23.43 -40.59 -69.48
CA VAL A 6 -23.95 -39.40 -68.73
C VAL A 6 -25.43 -39.35 -68.28
N ARG A 7 -25.69 -39.22 -66.96
CA ARG A 7 -26.19 -37.98 -66.28
C ARG A 7 -26.62 -38.19 -64.81
N PHE A 8 -26.15 -37.25 -63.98
CA PHE A 8 -26.73 -36.74 -62.72
C PHE A 8 -26.85 -37.67 -61.49
N SER A 9 -25.87 -37.54 -60.57
CA SER A 9 -26.14 -37.08 -59.20
C SER A 9 -24.82 -36.77 -58.50
N PHE A 10 -24.57 -35.48 -58.26
CA PHE A 10 -23.61 -35.03 -57.27
C PHE A 10 -24.31 -35.04 -55.91
N PHE A 11 -23.98 -36.01 -55.06
CA PHE A 11 -24.04 -35.81 -53.62
C PHE A 11 -22.63 -36.04 -53.07
N LEU A 12 -22.11 -34.96 -52.51
CA LEU A 12 -20.77 -34.79 -51.98
C LEU A 12 -20.48 -35.79 -50.87
N PHE A 13 -19.50 -36.66 -51.11
CA PHE A 13 -18.71 -37.31 -50.07
C PHE A 13 -17.24 -37.09 -50.42
N SER A 14 -16.64 -36.04 -49.85
CA SER A 14 -15.19 -35.89 -49.82
C SER A 14 -14.78 -34.96 -48.70
N LEU A 15 -14.20 -35.58 -47.66
CA LEU A 15 -13.08 -35.11 -46.86
C LEU A 15 -12.73 -33.62 -47.00
N SER A 16 -12.98 -32.88 -45.92
CA SER A 16 -11.97 -31.96 -45.42
C SER A 16 -11.81 -32.23 -43.93
N LEU A 17 -10.60 -32.68 -43.57
CA LEU A 17 -10.06 -32.59 -42.22
C LEU A 17 -10.05 -31.10 -41.85
N LEU A 18 -11.10 -30.64 -41.17
CA LEU A 18 -11.02 -29.41 -40.40
C LEU A 18 -10.44 -29.80 -39.03
N PRO A 19 -9.39 -29.10 -38.56
CA PRO A 19 -8.91 -29.31 -37.21
C PRO A 19 -10.10 -29.03 -36.27
N LEU A 20 -10.24 -29.82 -35.20
CA LEU A 20 -11.09 -29.40 -34.08
C LEU A 20 -10.60 -28.01 -33.68
N SER A 21 -11.32 -26.98 -34.10
CA SER A 21 -11.18 -25.65 -33.55
C SER A 21 -11.59 -25.78 -32.09
N LEU A 22 -10.58 -25.87 -31.22
CA LEU A 22 -10.69 -25.57 -29.80
C LEU A 22 -11.56 -24.32 -29.69
N LEU A 23 -12.78 -24.48 -29.19
CA LEU A 23 -13.64 -23.35 -28.87
C LEU A 23 -12.90 -22.57 -27.77
N SER A 24 -12.27 -21.46 -28.11
CA SER A 24 -11.76 -20.52 -27.11
C SER A 24 -12.97 -20.02 -26.34
N LEU A 25 -13.04 -20.33 -25.03
CA LEU A 25 -14.02 -19.69 -24.16
C LEU A 25 -13.88 -18.18 -24.31
N SER A 26 -14.99 -17.44 -24.29
CA SER A 26 -14.86 -16.00 -24.13
C SER A 26 -14.21 -15.71 -22.78
N ASP A 27 -13.46 -14.60 -22.66
CA ASP A 27 -12.83 -14.20 -21.39
C ASP A 27 -13.82 -14.19 -20.21
N TYR A 28 -15.10 -13.96 -20.50
CA TYR A 28 -16.20 -13.95 -19.52
C TYR A 28 -16.57 -15.35 -19.05
N ASP A 29 -16.63 -16.31 -19.98
CA ASP A 29 -16.97 -17.70 -19.68
C ASP A 29 -15.85 -18.36 -18.86
N ALA A 30 -14.59 -17.97 -19.09
CA ALA A 30 -13.45 -18.40 -18.27
C ALA A 30 -13.58 -18.00 -16.79
N LEU A 31 -14.06 -16.78 -16.52
CA LEU A 31 -14.31 -16.31 -15.15
C LEU A 31 -15.51 -17.03 -14.50
N LEU A 32 -16.57 -17.29 -15.26
CA LEU A 32 -17.71 -18.06 -14.75
C LEU A 32 -17.33 -19.52 -14.47
N ALA A 33 -16.48 -20.10 -15.31
CA ALA A 33 -15.90 -21.43 -15.10
C ALA A 33 -15.03 -21.45 -13.83
N LEU A 34 -14.20 -20.43 -13.61
CA LEU A 34 -13.44 -20.28 -12.36
C LEU A 34 -14.37 -20.20 -11.14
N LYS A 35 -15.44 -19.41 -11.20
CA LYS A 35 -16.42 -19.30 -10.11
C LYS A 35 -17.05 -20.65 -9.74
N SER A 36 -17.18 -21.57 -10.69
CA SER A 36 -17.71 -22.92 -10.41
C SER A 36 -16.78 -23.76 -9.53
N SER A 37 -15.51 -23.38 -9.42
CA SER A 37 -14.52 -24.01 -8.54
C SER A 37 -14.64 -23.55 -7.07
N PHE A 38 -15.43 -22.49 -6.82
CA PHE A 38 -15.67 -21.97 -5.47
C PHE A 38 -16.86 -22.70 -4.82
N SER A 39 -16.81 -22.85 -3.50
CA SER A 39 -18.01 -23.17 -2.73
C SER A 39 -19.02 -22.02 -2.83
N PRO A 40 -20.34 -22.29 -2.83
CA PRO A 40 -21.36 -21.24 -2.94
C PRO A 40 -21.13 -20.14 -1.89
N ASN A 41 -20.97 -18.90 -2.35
CA ASN A 41 -20.68 -17.76 -1.48
C ASN A 41 -21.25 -16.47 -2.10
N PRO A 42 -22.05 -15.69 -1.34
CA PRO A 42 -22.73 -14.51 -1.87
C PRO A 42 -21.77 -13.37 -2.26
N ASN A 43 -20.53 -13.39 -1.78
CA ASN A 43 -19.55 -12.33 -2.04
C ASN A 43 -19.06 -12.28 -3.50
N VAL A 44 -19.40 -13.27 -4.32
CA VAL A 44 -19.10 -13.33 -5.77
C VAL A 44 -20.37 -13.38 -6.63
N ASP A 45 -21.52 -12.96 -6.10
CA ASP A 45 -22.81 -13.00 -6.81
C ASP A 45 -22.90 -12.04 -7.99
N SER A 46 -22.03 -11.03 -8.05
CA SER A 46 -21.94 -10.12 -9.21
C SER A 46 -21.48 -10.84 -10.48
N TRP A 47 -20.85 -12.01 -10.39
CA TRP A 47 -20.38 -12.78 -11.54
C TRP A 47 -21.56 -13.57 -12.13
N VAL A 48 -22.26 -12.96 -13.10
CA VAL A 48 -23.43 -13.53 -13.77
C VAL A 48 -23.33 -13.38 -15.29
N SER A 49 -23.77 -14.39 -16.02
CA SER A 49 -23.69 -14.45 -17.49
C SER A 49 -24.44 -13.34 -18.23
N SER A 50 -25.36 -12.64 -17.57
CA SER A 50 -26.15 -11.53 -18.14
C SER A 50 -25.44 -10.17 -18.10
N SER A 51 -24.22 -10.10 -17.54
CA SER A 51 -23.49 -8.85 -17.34
C SER A 51 -22.02 -8.98 -17.77
N SER A 52 -21.35 -7.84 -17.98
CA SER A 52 -19.96 -7.78 -18.39
C SER A 52 -19.05 -7.50 -17.19
N PRO A 53 -17.95 -8.28 -17.00
CA PRO A 53 -17.05 -8.10 -15.87
C PRO A 53 -16.47 -6.68 -15.73
N CYS A 54 -16.11 -6.06 -16.86
CA CYS A 54 -15.47 -4.74 -16.87
C CYS A 54 -16.48 -3.59 -16.80
N LYS A 55 -17.63 -3.72 -17.47
CA LYS A 55 -18.64 -2.65 -17.55
C LYS A 55 -19.46 -2.58 -16.27
N ASP A 56 -19.88 -3.74 -15.78
CA ASP A 56 -20.77 -3.88 -14.63
C ASP A 56 -19.98 -4.10 -13.32
N LYS A 57 -18.65 -4.00 -13.39
CA LYS A 57 -17.71 -4.01 -12.25
C LYS A 57 -17.90 -5.22 -11.34
N TRP A 58 -17.68 -6.41 -11.89
CA TRP A 58 -17.73 -7.65 -11.10
C TRP A 58 -16.77 -7.57 -9.91
N THR A 59 -17.22 -8.10 -8.78
CA THR A 59 -16.47 -8.10 -7.53
C THR A 59 -15.09 -8.71 -7.77
N GLY A 60 -14.04 -7.97 -7.45
CA GLY A 60 -12.68 -8.45 -7.58
C GLY A 60 -12.12 -8.52 -9.01
N ILE A 61 -12.86 -8.16 -10.06
CA ILE A 61 -12.31 -8.09 -11.42
C ILE A 61 -11.73 -6.70 -11.67
N ILE A 62 -10.47 -6.66 -12.10
CA ILE A 62 -9.78 -5.45 -12.53
C ILE A 62 -9.66 -5.47 -14.04
N CYS A 63 -10.08 -4.37 -14.66
CA CYS A 63 -9.92 -4.18 -16.09
C CYS A 63 -9.06 -2.96 -16.41
N THR A 64 -8.17 -3.11 -17.38
CA THR A 64 -7.37 -2.02 -17.95
C THR A 64 -7.81 -1.83 -19.39
N ARG A 65 -8.43 -0.67 -19.68
CA ARG A 65 -8.97 -0.34 -21.02
C ARG A 65 -9.93 -1.40 -21.58
N GLY A 66 -10.73 -2.02 -20.70
CA GLY A 66 -11.71 -3.05 -21.06
C GLY A 66 -11.16 -4.48 -21.14
N ILE A 67 -9.85 -4.69 -20.94
CA ILE A 67 -9.22 -6.02 -20.88
C ILE A 67 -9.09 -6.44 -19.42
N ILE A 68 -9.46 -7.67 -19.08
CA ILE A 68 -9.28 -8.22 -17.73
C ILE A 68 -7.77 -8.32 -17.44
N SER A 69 -7.31 -7.52 -16.49
CA SER A 69 -5.90 -7.42 -16.11
C SER A 69 -5.61 -7.93 -14.70
N GLY A 70 -6.64 -8.12 -13.88
CA GLY A 70 -6.46 -8.74 -12.57
C GLY A 70 -7.72 -9.39 -11.99
N ILE A 71 -7.50 -10.39 -11.13
CA ILE A 71 -8.51 -11.02 -10.28
C ILE A 71 -8.06 -10.81 -8.83
N ARG A 72 -8.89 -10.17 -8.00
CA ARG A 72 -8.64 -9.84 -6.59
C ARG A 72 -9.83 -10.21 -5.73
N LEU A 73 -9.80 -11.43 -5.21
CA LEU A 73 -10.85 -12.02 -4.39
C LEU A 73 -10.32 -12.34 -2.99
N GLY A 74 -9.68 -11.37 -2.33
CA GLY A 74 -9.13 -11.56 -0.99
C GLY A 74 -10.11 -11.19 0.12
N ASN A 75 -10.03 -11.87 1.28
CA ASN A 75 -10.84 -11.61 2.48
C ASN A 75 -12.35 -11.76 2.26
N LEU A 76 -12.77 -12.73 1.44
CA LEU A 76 -14.17 -12.96 1.08
C LEU A 76 -14.75 -14.25 1.67
N ASN A 77 -14.00 -14.92 2.56
CA ASN A 77 -14.34 -16.23 3.12
C ASN A 77 -14.67 -17.26 2.02
N LEU A 78 -13.99 -17.18 0.88
CA LEU A 78 -14.16 -18.13 -0.22
C LEU A 78 -13.48 -19.45 0.14
N SER A 79 -14.00 -20.56 -0.37
CA SER A 79 -13.44 -21.89 -0.15
C SER A 79 -13.61 -22.74 -1.40
N GLY A 80 -12.96 -23.91 -1.43
CA GLY A 80 -12.98 -24.82 -2.57
C GLY A 80 -11.58 -25.13 -3.07
N LYS A 81 -11.50 -25.60 -4.32
CA LYS A 81 -10.23 -25.88 -5.00
C LYS A 81 -10.16 -25.00 -6.24
N LEU A 82 -9.11 -24.20 -6.36
CA LEU A 82 -8.95 -23.29 -7.48
C LEU A 82 -8.55 -24.07 -8.73
N ASP A 83 -9.30 -23.87 -9.82
CA ASP A 83 -8.93 -24.35 -11.15
C ASP A 83 -8.54 -23.16 -12.02
N PHE A 84 -7.25 -23.05 -12.34
CA PHE A 84 -6.73 -21.99 -13.19
C PHE A 84 -6.47 -22.42 -14.64
N GLU A 85 -6.68 -23.69 -14.97
CA GLU A 85 -6.59 -24.14 -16.37
C GLU A 85 -7.58 -23.38 -17.24
N VAL A 86 -8.76 -23.08 -16.69
CA VAL A 86 -9.82 -22.31 -17.36
C VAL A 86 -9.44 -20.87 -17.69
N LEU A 87 -8.38 -20.33 -17.06
CA LEU A 87 -7.93 -18.94 -17.25
C LEU A 87 -6.79 -18.80 -18.28
N LYS A 88 -6.30 -19.90 -18.87
CA LYS A 88 -5.09 -19.90 -19.72
C LYS A 88 -5.15 -18.93 -20.91
N ASP A 89 -6.34 -18.70 -21.44
CA ASP A 89 -6.59 -17.85 -22.60
C ASP A 89 -6.74 -16.37 -22.23
N LEU A 90 -6.74 -16.03 -20.93
CA LEU A 90 -6.76 -14.64 -20.44
C LEU A 90 -5.37 -13.99 -20.55
N HIS A 91 -4.91 -13.75 -21.77
CA HIS A 91 -3.58 -13.19 -22.06
C HIS A 91 -3.36 -11.77 -21.51
N GLY A 92 -4.43 -11.06 -21.12
CA GLY A 92 -4.39 -9.76 -20.45
C GLY A 92 -4.10 -9.83 -18.94
N LEU A 93 -4.26 -11.01 -18.33
CA LEU A 93 -4.17 -11.17 -16.89
C LEU A 93 -2.73 -10.95 -16.39
N ARG A 94 -2.56 -10.03 -15.45
CA ARG A 94 -1.25 -9.67 -14.85
C ARG A 94 -1.21 -9.92 -13.36
N THR A 95 -2.36 -9.90 -12.69
CA THR A 95 -2.43 -10.07 -11.23
C THR A 95 -3.50 -11.05 -10.83
N ILE A 96 -3.14 -11.97 -9.94
CA ILE A 96 -4.11 -12.79 -9.20
C ILE A 96 -3.88 -12.59 -7.70
N SER A 97 -4.97 -12.42 -6.96
CA SER A 97 -4.97 -12.32 -5.50
C SER A 97 -6.16 -13.06 -4.93
N PHE A 98 -5.88 -14.07 -4.10
CA PHE A 98 -6.86 -14.87 -3.37
C PHE A 98 -6.53 -14.91 -1.87
N ILE A 99 -5.82 -13.88 -1.40
CA ILE A 99 -5.30 -13.79 -0.03
C ILE A 99 -6.41 -13.89 1.04
N ASN A 100 -6.11 -14.52 2.17
CA ASN A 100 -7.00 -14.61 3.34
C ASN A 100 -8.38 -15.20 2.99
N ASN A 101 -8.38 -16.45 2.55
CA ASN A 101 -9.57 -17.25 2.30
C ASN A 101 -9.37 -18.67 2.86
N SER A 102 -10.28 -19.58 2.53
CA SER A 102 -10.27 -20.98 2.95
C SER A 102 -10.11 -21.92 1.75
N PHE A 103 -9.32 -21.54 0.74
CA PHE A 103 -9.03 -22.42 -0.39
C PHE A 103 -8.08 -23.54 0.02
N THR A 104 -8.29 -24.73 -0.55
CA THR A 104 -7.59 -25.97 -0.20
C THR A 104 -7.01 -26.65 -1.44
N GLY A 105 -6.13 -27.63 -1.22
CA GLY A 105 -5.54 -28.44 -2.29
C GLY A 105 -4.12 -28.01 -2.65
N PRO A 106 -3.53 -28.62 -3.70
CA PRO A 106 -2.19 -28.26 -4.15
C PRO A 106 -2.14 -26.84 -4.69
N ILE A 107 -0.91 -26.35 -4.93
CA ILE A 107 -0.67 -25.11 -5.65
C ILE A 107 -1.48 -25.14 -6.97
N PRO A 108 -2.39 -24.18 -7.22
CA PRO A 108 -3.16 -24.17 -8.45
C PRO A 108 -2.24 -23.84 -9.63
N GLU A 109 -2.50 -24.40 -10.81
CA GLU A 109 -1.66 -24.33 -12.02
C GLU A 109 -1.59 -22.93 -12.69
N PHE A 110 -1.31 -21.87 -11.93
CA PHE A 110 -1.11 -20.51 -12.45
C PHE A 110 0.22 -20.35 -13.20
N ASN A 111 1.13 -21.32 -13.11
CA ASN A 111 2.34 -21.42 -13.93
C ASN A 111 2.06 -21.37 -15.43
N LYS A 112 0.86 -21.80 -15.86
CA LYS A 112 0.41 -21.73 -17.26
C LYS A 112 0.07 -20.29 -17.71
N LEU A 113 -0.14 -19.37 -16.75
CA LEU A 113 -0.46 -17.97 -16.98
C LEU A 113 0.84 -17.14 -17.05
N THR A 114 1.64 -17.35 -18.09
CA THR A 114 3.03 -16.84 -18.21
C THR A 114 3.17 -15.32 -18.18
N SER A 115 2.08 -14.58 -18.41
CA SER A 115 2.07 -13.12 -18.35
C SER A 115 1.84 -12.55 -16.94
N LEU A 116 1.60 -13.40 -15.93
CA LEU A 116 1.43 -12.96 -14.55
C LEU A 116 2.68 -12.25 -14.04
N ARG A 117 2.45 -11.11 -13.40
CA ARG A 117 3.45 -10.30 -12.71
C ARG A 117 3.34 -10.42 -11.19
N THR A 118 2.12 -10.67 -10.71
CA THR A 118 1.81 -10.63 -9.28
C THR A 118 0.89 -11.79 -8.91
N VAL A 119 1.33 -12.60 -7.95
CA VAL A 119 0.57 -13.71 -7.39
C VAL A 119 0.54 -13.58 -5.87
N TYR A 120 -0.66 -13.39 -5.31
CA TYR A 120 -0.88 -13.35 -3.87
C TYR A 120 -1.87 -14.44 -3.44
N MET A 121 -1.41 -15.42 -2.68
CA MET A 121 -2.22 -16.56 -2.20
C MET A 121 -2.05 -16.82 -0.71
N SER A 122 -1.44 -15.88 0.02
CA SER A 122 -1.19 -16.04 1.44
C SER A 122 -2.47 -16.22 2.26
N GLY A 123 -2.38 -16.85 3.43
CA GLY A 123 -3.51 -17.00 4.34
C GLY A 123 -4.60 -17.90 3.78
N ASN A 124 -4.24 -19.07 3.28
CA ASN A 124 -5.16 -20.10 2.81
C ASN A 124 -4.78 -21.46 3.42
N GLN A 125 -5.36 -22.55 2.91
CA GLN A 125 -5.11 -23.91 3.34
C GLN A 125 -4.52 -24.75 2.19
N PHE A 126 -3.74 -24.11 1.30
CA PHE A 126 -3.05 -24.82 0.22
C PHE A 126 -1.96 -25.71 0.81
N SER A 127 -1.76 -26.89 0.25
CA SER A 127 -0.87 -27.90 0.82
C SER A 127 -0.19 -28.80 -0.20
N GLY A 128 0.78 -29.57 0.23
CA GLY A 128 1.58 -30.44 -0.63
C GLY A 128 2.78 -29.75 -1.25
N GLU A 129 3.51 -30.49 -2.08
CA GLU A 129 4.77 -30.04 -2.66
C GLU A 129 4.56 -29.16 -3.90
N ILE A 130 5.40 -28.14 -4.05
CA ILE A 130 5.48 -27.34 -5.27
C ILE A 130 6.55 -27.97 -6.18
N PRO A 131 6.23 -28.35 -7.43
CA PRO A 131 7.22 -28.91 -8.35
C PRO A 131 8.43 -27.99 -8.57
N GLN A 132 9.63 -28.57 -8.67
CA GLN A 132 10.89 -27.83 -8.78
C GLN A 132 10.94 -26.87 -10.00
N ASP A 133 10.28 -27.24 -11.09
CA ASP A 133 10.19 -26.49 -12.34
C ASP A 133 8.91 -25.65 -12.48
N PHE A 134 8.05 -25.62 -11.45
CA PHE A 134 6.73 -24.96 -11.51
C PHE A 134 6.81 -23.53 -12.03
N PHE A 135 7.79 -22.74 -11.59
CA PHE A 135 7.92 -21.33 -11.98
C PHE A 135 8.77 -21.11 -13.24
N ALA A 136 9.26 -22.15 -13.91
CA ALA A 136 10.29 -22.03 -14.95
C ALA A 136 9.87 -21.15 -16.15
N GLN A 137 8.57 -21.07 -16.45
CA GLN A 137 8.03 -20.28 -17.56
C GLN A 137 7.46 -18.92 -17.13
N MET A 138 7.55 -18.57 -15.85
CA MET A 138 6.94 -17.34 -15.29
C MET A 138 7.86 -16.13 -15.41
N GLY A 139 8.42 -15.89 -16.61
CA GLY A 139 9.44 -14.86 -16.85
C GLY A 139 9.01 -13.41 -16.57
N SER A 140 7.72 -13.14 -16.39
CA SER A 140 7.19 -11.80 -16.03
C SER A 140 6.94 -11.62 -14.52
N LEU A 141 7.10 -12.67 -13.71
CA LEU A 141 6.73 -12.67 -12.30
C LEU A 141 7.66 -11.75 -11.51
N LYS A 142 7.06 -10.79 -10.80
CA LYS A 142 7.74 -9.84 -9.91
C LYS A 142 7.49 -10.14 -8.45
N LYS A 143 6.28 -10.57 -8.10
CA LYS A 143 5.86 -10.75 -6.71
C LYS A 143 5.15 -12.08 -6.52
N LEU A 144 5.64 -12.89 -5.58
CA LEU A 144 5.05 -14.17 -5.22
C LEU A 144 4.89 -14.27 -3.71
N TRP A 145 3.63 -14.28 -3.25
CA TRP A 145 3.30 -14.41 -1.83
C TRP A 145 2.48 -15.67 -1.60
N LEU A 146 3.07 -16.64 -0.91
CA LEU A 146 2.48 -17.95 -0.58
C LEU A 146 2.48 -18.22 0.93
N SER A 147 2.78 -17.21 1.75
CA SER A 147 2.88 -17.32 3.20
C SER A 147 1.58 -17.75 3.89
N ASP A 148 1.67 -18.24 5.12
CA ASP A 148 0.51 -18.69 5.90
C ASP A 148 -0.35 -19.72 5.13
N ASN A 149 0.30 -20.81 4.72
CA ASN A 149 -0.32 -21.98 4.07
C ASN A 149 0.28 -23.26 4.67
N ASN A 150 0.00 -24.41 4.06
CA ASN A 150 0.46 -25.73 4.48
C ASN A 150 1.35 -26.39 3.40
N PHE A 151 2.09 -25.60 2.60
CA PHE A 151 2.99 -26.13 1.58
C PHE A 151 4.14 -26.91 2.20
N THR A 152 4.52 -28.02 1.56
CA THR A 152 5.57 -28.94 2.04
C THR A 152 6.68 -29.09 1.00
N GLY A 153 7.76 -29.77 1.39
CA GLY A 153 8.86 -30.11 0.48
C GLY A 153 9.80 -28.94 0.21
N GLN A 154 10.64 -29.07 -0.82
CA GLN A 154 11.70 -28.10 -1.08
C GLN A 154 11.19 -26.81 -1.73
N ILE A 155 11.86 -25.69 -1.44
CA ILE A 155 11.68 -24.45 -2.19
C ILE A 155 12.10 -24.70 -3.66
N PRO A 156 11.23 -24.42 -4.66
CA PRO A 156 11.55 -24.70 -6.06
C PRO A 156 12.73 -23.90 -6.61
N GLU A 157 13.70 -24.59 -7.21
CA GLU A 157 14.89 -23.99 -7.81
C GLU A 157 14.54 -23.05 -8.99
N SER A 158 13.42 -23.30 -9.68
CA SER A 158 12.92 -22.40 -10.72
C SER A 158 12.72 -20.95 -10.26
N LEU A 159 12.48 -20.69 -8.97
CA LEU A 159 12.38 -19.33 -8.42
C LEU A 159 13.69 -18.54 -8.53
N THR A 160 14.84 -19.21 -8.48
CA THR A 160 16.18 -18.58 -8.57
C THR A 160 16.51 -18.07 -9.98
N ARG A 161 15.71 -18.45 -10.98
CA ARG A 161 15.92 -18.10 -12.40
C ARG A 161 14.97 -17.03 -12.91
N LEU A 162 14.09 -16.50 -12.06
CA LEU A 162 13.11 -15.47 -12.44
C LEU A 162 13.76 -14.08 -12.53
N PRO A 163 13.87 -13.46 -13.73
CA PRO A 163 14.72 -12.29 -13.93
C PRO A 163 14.20 -10.99 -13.29
N TYR A 164 12.90 -10.93 -12.96
CA TYR A 164 12.25 -9.74 -12.42
C TYR A 164 11.64 -9.95 -11.04
N LEU A 165 11.91 -11.08 -10.38
CA LEU A 165 11.38 -11.35 -9.05
C LEU A 165 11.98 -10.34 -8.07
N THR A 166 11.12 -9.57 -7.41
CA THR A 166 11.47 -8.53 -6.43
C THR A 166 11.06 -8.90 -5.01
N GLU A 167 9.94 -9.64 -4.86
CA GLU A 167 9.35 -10.00 -3.56
C GLU A 167 9.00 -11.49 -3.54
N LEU A 168 9.48 -12.21 -2.51
CA LEU A 168 9.22 -13.63 -2.29
C LEU A 168 8.87 -13.89 -0.81
N HIS A 169 7.62 -14.24 -0.54
CA HIS A 169 7.12 -14.50 0.81
C HIS A 169 6.63 -15.95 0.90
N LEU A 170 7.35 -16.76 1.67
CA LEU A 170 7.10 -18.19 1.90
C LEU A 170 6.96 -18.51 3.39
N GLU A 171 6.96 -17.50 4.26
CA GLU A 171 6.91 -17.66 5.70
C GLU A 171 5.65 -18.39 6.19
N ASN A 172 5.75 -19.04 7.37
CA ASN A 172 4.65 -19.79 7.98
C ASN A 172 4.08 -20.87 7.04
N ASN A 173 4.95 -21.76 6.58
CA ASN A 173 4.62 -22.97 5.81
C ASN A 173 5.39 -24.16 6.41
N ASN A 174 5.40 -25.30 5.70
CA ASN A 174 6.16 -26.51 6.05
C ASN A 174 7.23 -26.82 5.00
N PHE A 175 7.83 -25.79 4.36
CA PHE A 175 8.92 -26.01 3.41
C PHE A 175 10.14 -26.58 4.13
N SER A 176 10.81 -27.54 3.51
CA SER A 176 11.94 -28.27 4.08
C SER A 176 13.13 -28.32 3.12
N GLY A 177 14.26 -28.85 3.59
CA GLY A 177 15.50 -28.91 2.82
C GLY A 177 16.25 -27.58 2.78
N GLN A 178 17.25 -27.50 1.89
CA GLN A 178 18.14 -26.36 1.79
C GLN A 178 17.52 -25.17 1.06
N ILE A 179 17.92 -23.96 1.45
CA ILE A 179 17.55 -22.72 0.75
C ILE A 179 18.30 -22.67 -0.59
N PRO A 180 17.61 -22.55 -1.74
CA PRO A 180 18.25 -22.35 -3.04
C PRO A 180 19.06 -21.05 -3.07
N SER A 181 20.14 -21.02 -3.85
CA SER A 181 20.98 -19.83 -3.99
C SER A 181 20.33 -18.79 -4.92
N PHE A 182 19.50 -17.90 -4.39
CA PHE A 182 19.00 -16.77 -5.16
C PHE A 182 20.13 -15.77 -5.42
N THR A 183 20.48 -15.58 -6.69
CA THR A 183 21.55 -14.66 -7.13
C THR A 183 21.00 -13.44 -7.87
N GLN A 184 19.68 -13.37 -8.05
CA GLN A 184 19.02 -12.28 -8.74
C GLN A 184 19.16 -10.97 -7.95
N HIS A 185 19.60 -9.93 -8.66
CA HIS A 185 19.80 -8.60 -8.08
C HIS A 185 18.46 -7.87 -7.91
N SER A 186 17.45 -8.24 -8.70
CA SER A 186 16.09 -7.72 -8.61
C SER A 186 15.40 -8.06 -7.29
N LEU A 187 15.78 -9.17 -6.64
CA LEU A 187 15.15 -9.62 -5.40
C LEU A 187 15.56 -8.71 -4.25
N THR A 188 14.63 -7.89 -3.80
CA THR A 188 14.83 -6.88 -2.74
C THR A 188 14.21 -7.29 -1.41
N GLU A 189 13.24 -8.20 -1.45
CA GLU A 189 12.49 -8.64 -0.27
C GLU A 189 12.31 -10.16 -0.31
N ILE A 190 12.65 -10.82 0.79
CA ILE A 190 12.44 -12.25 0.99
C ILE A 190 12.07 -12.51 2.46
N ASP A 191 11.11 -13.41 2.68
CA ASP A 191 10.83 -13.97 3.99
C ASP A 191 10.58 -15.49 3.86
N LEU A 192 11.43 -16.26 4.55
CA LEU A 192 11.41 -17.73 4.61
C LEU A 192 11.21 -18.20 6.07
N SER A 193 10.82 -17.31 6.97
CA SER A 193 10.75 -17.59 8.39
C SER A 193 9.65 -18.62 8.72
N ASN A 194 9.81 -19.31 9.86
CA ASN A 194 8.85 -20.28 10.37
C ASN A 194 8.49 -21.36 9.33
N ASN A 195 9.51 -22.09 8.88
CA ASN A 195 9.41 -23.27 8.05
C ASN A 195 10.29 -24.39 8.67
N ASP A 196 10.43 -25.51 7.95
CA ASP A 196 11.25 -26.67 8.31
C ASP A 196 12.58 -26.71 7.53
N LEU A 197 13.13 -25.54 7.16
CA LEU A 197 14.34 -25.42 6.34
C LEU A 197 15.61 -25.80 7.13
N GLU A 198 16.59 -26.35 6.42
CA GLU A 198 17.83 -26.88 7.00
C GLU A 198 19.09 -26.50 6.21
N GLY A 199 20.24 -26.59 6.87
CA GLY A 199 21.54 -26.36 6.26
C GLY A 199 22.01 -24.90 6.35
N GLU A 200 23.07 -24.59 5.61
CA GLU A 200 23.67 -23.26 5.62
C GLU A 200 22.83 -22.27 4.80
N VAL A 201 22.58 -21.08 5.36
CA VAL A 201 21.99 -19.96 4.61
C VAL A 201 22.99 -19.52 3.53
N PRO A 202 22.63 -19.61 2.22
CA PRO A 202 23.57 -19.30 1.15
C PRO A 202 24.16 -17.89 1.24
N ALA A 203 25.45 -17.72 0.95
CA ALA A 203 26.11 -16.42 1.03
C ALA A 203 25.46 -15.34 0.14
N SER A 204 24.81 -15.73 -0.96
CA SER A 204 24.08 -14.78 -1.81
C SER A 204 22.89 -14.12 -1.10
N MET A 205 22.44 -14.69 0.02
CA MET A 205 21.35 -14.17 0.84
C MET A 205 21.82 -13.13 1.86
N SER A 206 23.13 -12.81 1.91
CA SER A 206 23.72 -11.95 2.93
C SER A 206 23.12 -10.54 3.02
N LYS A 207 22.44 -10.09 1.95
CA LYS A 207 21.76 -8.78 1.87
C LYS A 207 20.43 -8.72 2.63
N PHE A 208 19.87 -9.87 3.01
CA PHE A 208 18.59 -9.96 3.70
C PHE A 208 18.79 -10.05 5.22
N PRO A 209 17.84 -9.55 6.02
CA PRO A 209 17.96 -9.56 7.48
C PRO A 209 17.82 -10.98 8.05
N ALA A 210 18.46 -11.24 9.19
CA ALA A 210 18.38 -12.53 9.88
C ALA A 210 16.93 -12.96 10.21
N SER A 211 16.02 -11.99 10.40
CA SER A 211 14.60 -12.24 10.65
C SER A 211 13.93 -13.05 9.53
N ALA A 212 14.35 -12.85 8.28
CA ALA A 212 13.83 -13.57 7.11
C ALA A 212 14.10 -15.08 7.14
N PHE A 213 14.98 -15.55 8.03
CA PHE A 213 15.33 -16.97 8.16
C PHE A 213 14.96 -17.53 9.55
N SER A 214 14.38 -16.71 10.43
CA SER A 214 14.06 -17.08 11.81
C SER A 214 13.01 -18.19 11.88
N GLY A 215 12.92 -18.90 13.00
CA GLY A 215 11.93 -19.99 13.18
C GLY A 215 12.25 -21.31 12.47
N ASN A 216 13.30 -21.37 11.63
CA ASN A 216 13.81 -22.61 11.04
C ASN A 216 14.92 -23.20 11.93
N GLN A 217 14.63 -24.25 12.68
CA GLN A 217 15.53 -24.74 13.75
C GLN A 217 16.84 -25.34 13.24
N MET A 218 16.87 -25.84 12.00
CA MET A 218 18.01 -26.55 11.43
C MET A 218 18.85 -25.67 10.49
N LEU A 219 18.54 -24.38 10.37
CA LEU A 219 19.39 -23.44 9.62
C LEU A 219 20.62 -23.02 10.44
N CYS A 220 21.72 -22.80 9.73
CA CYS A 220 22.97 -22.32 10.28
C CYS A 220 23.65 -21.36 9.29
N GLY A 221 24.74 -20.71 9.71
CA GLY A 221 25.53 -19.79 8.89
C GLY A 221 25.65 -18.40 9.50
N GLY A 222 26.54 -17.58 8.91
CA GLY A 222 26.93 -16.27 9.46
C GLY A 222 25.76 -15.29 9.66
N GLN A 223 24.70 -15.40 8.85
CA GLN A 223 23.51 -14.56 8.96
C GLN A 223 22.69 -14.81 10.23
N LEU A 224 22.70 -16.03 10.75
CA LEU A 224 21.94 -16.42 11.94
C LEU A 224 22.78 -16.36 13.22
N GLY A 225 24.09 -16.11 13.10
CA GLY A 225 25.03 -16.20 14.23
C GLY A 225 25.24 -17.63 14.75
N THR A 226 24.62 -18.63 14.12
CA THR A 226 24.71 -20.05 14.49
C THR A 226 25.76 -20.73 13.61
N PRO A 227 26.87 -21.26 14.16
CA PRO A 227 27.87 -21.95 13.37
C PRO A 227 27.31 -23.25 12.80
N CYS A 228 27.53 -23.52 11.52
CA CYS A 228 27.21 -24.81 10.94
C CYS A 228 28.11 -25.89 11.54
N LYS A 229 27.52 -26.98 12.03
CA LYS A 229 28.29 -28.14 12.47
C LYS A 229 28.99 -28.73 11.25
N SER A 230 30.32 -28.61 11.21
CA SER A 230 31.12 -29.32 10.23
C SER A 230 30.87 -30.82 10.42
N THR A 231 30.32 -31.48 9.40
CA THR A 231 30.32 -32.93 9.29
C THR A 231 31.76 -33.41 9.13
N ALA A 232 32.48 -33.51 10.25
CA ALA A 232 33.58 -34.44 10.34
C ALA A 232 32.96 -35.83 10.26
N VAL A 233 33.15 -36.47 9.11
CA VAL A 233 32.94 -37.90 8.92
C VAL A 233 33.72 -38.61 10.03
N MET A 234 33.01 -39.15 11.03
CA MET A 234 33.60 -40.13 11.93
C MET A 234 33.22 -41.51 11.41
N GLU A 235 34.22 -42.13 10.79
CA GLU A 235 34.26 -43.55 10.51
C GLU A 235 33.98 -44.37 11.78
N SER A 236 33.31 -45.47 11.52
CA SER A 236 33.04 -46.61 12.41
C SER A 236 34.21 -47.01 13.32
N GLY A 237 33.91 -47.23 14.60
CA GLY A 237 34.79 -47.91 15.55
C GLY A 237 33.99 -48.56 16.69
N VAL A 238 33.83 -49.88 16.57
CA VAL A 238 33.37 -50.91 17.54
C VAL A 238 34.23 -50.84 18.83
N ASP A 239 33.80 -51.04 20.09
CA ASP A 239 33.14 -52.18 20.76
C ASP A 239 32.73 -51.76 22.21
N PRO A 240 31.94 -52.56 22.97
CA PRO A 240 31.20 -52.18 24.17
C PRO A 240 31.89 -52.61 25.47
N SER A 241 31.48 -52.02 26.61
CA SER A 241 31.64 -52.69 27.91
C SER A 241 30.80 -52.05 29.03
N ALA A 242 30.01 -52.92 29.66
CA ALA A 242 29.66 -53.02 31.09
C ALA A 242 29.05 -51.78 31.79
N ALA A 243 27.79 -51.88 32.25
CA ALA A 243 27.39 -52.29 33.61
C ALA A 243 27.77 -51.22 34.66
N GLU A 244 26.85 -50.64 35.43
CA GLU A 244 26.04 -51.34 36.43
C GLU A 244 24.85 -50.48 36.91
N LYS A 245 23.90 -51.19 37.52
CA LYS A 245 22.62 -50.74 38.06
C LYS A 245 22.79 -49.88 39.32
N THR A 246 21.76 -49.09 39.67
CA THR A 246 20.84 -49.32 40.82
C THR A 246 20.01 -48.06 41.11
N SER A 247 18.67 -48.17 41.13
CA SER A 247 17.77 -48.05 42.31
C SER A 247 17.53 -46.59 42.75
N ASN A 248 16.36 -46.09 43.18
CA ASN A 248 15.02 -46.60 43.46
C ASN A 248 14.14 -45.35 43.76
N ALA A 249 12.82 -45.55 43.73
CA ALA A 249 11.76 -44.76 44.39
C ALA A 249 11.43 -43.39 43.77
N GLU A 250 10.20 -42.90 43.70
CA GLU A 250 8.86 -43.40 44.02
C GLU A 250 7.87 -42.39 43.37
N ASP A 251 6.66 -42.86 43.07
CA ASP A 251 5.56 -42.12 42.47
C ASP A 251 5.22 -40.78 43.16
N ASN A 252 4.96 -39.74 42.36
CA ASN A 252 4.02 -38.67 42.71
C ASN A 252 3.13 -38.34 41.50
N LYS A 253 2.12 -39.21 41.33
CA LYS A 253 1.10 -39.13 40.29
C LYS A 253 -0.06 -38.25 40.76
N ALA A 254 0.19 -36.96 40.97
CA ALA A 254 -0.87 -35.95 41.17
C ALA A 254 -0.29 -34.53 41.04
N ASN A 255 0.09 -34.12 39.83
CA ASN A 255 0.11 -32.69 39.47
C ASN A 255 0.25 -32.40 37.96
N ASN A 256 0.48 -33.42 37.11
CA ASN A 256 0.65 -33.18 35.68
C ASN A 256 -0.62 -32.64 34.98
N MET A 257 -1.84 -32.90 35.49
CA MET A 257 -3.05 -32.41 34.83
C MET A 257 -3.23 -30.89 35.00
N LEU A 258 -2.94 -30.33 36.18
CA LEU A 258 -3.07 -28.89 36.44
C LEU A 258 -2.00 -28.10 35.68
N THR A 259 -0.77 -28.61 35.61
CA THR A 259 0.30 -27.99 34.83
C THR A 259 -0.01 -28.04 33.32
N ILE A 260 -0.55 -29.14 32.82
CA ILE A 260 -0.97 -29.26 31.41
C ILE A 260 -2.12 -28.28 31.11
N ILE A 261 -3.08 -28.11 32.01
CA ILE A 261 -4.18 -27.15 31.83
C ILE A 261 -3.66 -25.72 31.85
N ILE A 262 -2.74 -25.38 32.77
CA ILE A 262 -2.14 -24.03 32.83
C ILE A 262 -1.34 -23.74 31.55
N VAL A 263 -0.55 -24.70 31.08
CA VAL A 263 0.21 -24.57 29.82
C VAL A 263 -0.75 -24.46 28.63
N ALA A 264 -1.81 -25.27 28.59
CA ALA A 264 -2.83 -25.21 27.54
C ALA A 264 -3.54 -23.85 27.52
N VAL A 265 -3.94 -23.31 28.68
CA VAL A 265 -4.57 -22.00 28.81
C VAL A 265 -3.61 -20.89 28.41
N PHE A 266 -2.34 -20.95 28.83
CA PHE A 266 -1.32 -20.00 28.40
C PHE A 266 -1.07 -20.06 26.89
N THR A 267 -1.01 -21.26 26.30
CA THR A 267 -0.87 -21.41 24.84
C THR A 267 -2.10 -20.88 24.11
N VAL A 268 -3.31 -21.07 24.63
CA VAL A 268 -4.53 -20.51 24.03
C VAL A 268 -4.57 -18.99 24.16
N ILE A 269 -4.11 -18.42 25.28
CA ILE A 269 -3.99 -16.96 25.45
C ILE A 269 -2.93 -16.39 24.51
N ILE A 270 -1.80 -17.07 24.33
CA ILE A 270 -0.76 -16.67 23.36
C ILE A 270 -1.29 -16.78 21.94
N LEU A 271 -2.01 -17.85 21.59
CA LEU A 271 -2.64 -18.03 20.29
C LEU A 271 -3.75 -16.99 20.05
N LEU A 272 -4.52 -16.61 21.08
CA LEU A 272 -5.50 -15.53 21.02
C LEU A 272 -4.82 -14.17 20.88
N ALA A 273 -3.72 -13.91 21.58
CA ALA A 273 -2.94 -12.69 21.45
C ALA A 273 -2.26 -12.60 20.06
N MET A 274 -1.76 -13.73 19.54
CA MET A 274 -1.24 -13.86 18.19
C MET A 274 -2.34 -13.71 17.14
N PHE A 275 -3.54 -14.23 17.39
CA PHE A 275 -4.72 -14.08 16.53
C PHE A 275 -5.25 -12.65 16.54
N ILE A 276 -5.25 -11.98 17.70
CA ILE A 276 -5.60 -10.56 17.82
C ILE A 276 -4.54 -9.72 17.09
N LYS A 277 -3.24 -10.03 17.29
CA LYS A 277 -2.13 -9.36 16.61
C LYS A 277 -2.14 -9.62 15.10
N SER A 278 -2.47 -10.84 14.64
CA SER A 278 -2.57 -11.18 13.22
C SER A 278 -3.80 -10.54 12.58
N ARG A 279 -4.91 -10.42 13.30
CA ARG A 279 -6.09 -9.68 12.83
C ARG A 279 -5.82 -8.18 12.72
N THR A 280 -5.06 -7.61 13.67
CA THR A 280 -4.62 -6.21 13.60
C THR A 280 -3.60 -5.99 12.47
N ARG A 281 -2.77 -7.00 12.16
CA ARG A 281 -1.80 -7.01 11.05
C ARG A 281 -2.49 -7.11 9.68
N GLN A 282 -3.53 -7.95 9.57
CA GLN A 282 -4.33 -8.15 8.34
C GLN A 282 -5.16 -6.91 7.96
N ASP A 283 -5.69 -6.17 8.95
CA ASP A 283 -6.40 -4.91 8.70
C ASP A 283 -5.46 -3.81 8.17
N PHE A 284 -4.16 -3.90 8.46
CA PHE A 284 -3.14 -2.93 8.05
C PHE A 284 -2.56 -3.21 6.64
N ASP A 285 -2.29 -4.47 6.30
CA ASP A 285 -1.82 -4.89 4.96
C ASP A 285 -2.82 -4.58 3.83
N LEU A 286 -4.10 -4.41 4.17
CA LEU A 286 -5.17 -4.02 3.25
C LEU A 286 -5.13 -2.52 2.87
N LEU A 287 -4.44 -1.67 3.65
CA LEU A 287 -4.42 -0.22 3.45
C LEU A 287 -3.17 0.28 2.70
N GLU A 288 -2.08 -0.50 2.67
CA GLU A 288 -0.88 -0.17 1.90
C GLU A 288 -0.90 -0.75 0.46
N LYS A 289 -1.80 -1.70 0.18
CA LYS A 289 -1.81 -2.48 -1.08
C LYS A 289 -2.89 -2.09 -2.10
N GLU A 290 -3.12 -0.81 -2.32
CA GLU A 290 -3.67 -0.31 -3.59
C GLU A 290 -2.56 0.09 -4.60
N ARG A 291 -1.50 -0.71 -4.75
CA ARG A 291 -0.67 -0.70 -5.97
C ARG A 291 -1.31 -1.58 -7.06
N MET A 292 -1.52 -1.01 -8.25
CA MET A 292 -1.89 -1.66 -9.54
C MET A 292 -1.25 -0.86 -10.69
N PRO A 293 -0.95 -1.48 -11.85
CA PRO A 293 0.39 -1.87 -12.28
C PRO A 293 1.14 -0.81 -13.11
N GLU A 294 2.47 -0.89 -13.09
CA GLU A 294 3.38 -0.23 -14.04
C GLU A 294 3.02 -0.60 -15.49
N GLU A 295 2.50 0.37 -16.22
CA GLU A 295 2.47 0.38 -17.68
C GLU A 295 3.74 1.11 -18.15
N ASN A 296 4.81 0.36 -18.45
CA ASN A 296 5.96 0.90 -19.15
C ASN A 296 5.50 1.33 -20.54
N VAL A 297 5.24 2.62 -20.73
CA VAL A 297 5.10 3.20 -22.07
C VAL A 297 6.52 3.38 -22.59
N GLU A 298 6.97 2.40 -23.38
CA GLU A 298 8.19 2.53 -24.16
C GLU A 298 7.94 3.57 -25.27
N VAL A 299 8.42 4.80 -25.07
CA VAL A 299 8.41 5.82 -26.12
C VAL A 299 9.55 5.53 -27.08
N LYS A 300 9.24 4.80 -28.17
CA LYS A 300 10.12 4.74 -29.34
C LYS A 300 10.23 6.14 -29.96
N VAL A 301 11.32 6.82 -29.68
CA VAL A 301 11.75 7.98 -30.48
C VAL A 301 12.49 7.45 -31.70
N VAL A 302 11.81 7.43 -32.85
CA VAL A 302 12.47 7.26 -34.15
C VAL A 302 13.31 8.51 -34.38
N ALA A 303 14.63 8.36 -34.36
CA ALA A 303 15.55 9.41 -34.80
C ALA A 303 15.61 9.41 -36.34
N PRO A 304 15.39 10.54 -37.02
CA PRO A 304 15.93 10.75 -38.35
C PRO A 304 17.39 11.22 -38.24
N ALA A 305 18.18 10.71 -39.17
CA ALA A 305 19.61 10.84 -39.26
C ALA A 305 20.13 12.29 -39.36
N SER A 306 21.25 12.50 -38.68
CA SER A 306 22.38 13.39 -39.00
C SER A 306 22.22 14.46 -40.08
N ALA A 307 22.45 15.71 -39.69
CA ALA A 307 23.30 16.63 -40.43
C ALA A 307 24.07 17.55 -39.47
N SER A 308 25.39 17.45 -39.58
CA SER A 308 26.43 18.29 -39.01
C SER A 308 26.26 19.79 -39.31
N SER A 309 26.51 20.66 -38.32
CA SER A 309 27.46 21.77 -38.52
C SER A 309 27.91 22.40 -37.19
N VAL A 310 29.20 22.63 -37.17
CA VAL A 310 30.04 23.29 -36.17
C VAL A 310 29.76 24.79 -36.17
N HIS A 311 29.71 25.46 -35.00
CA HIS A 311 30.51 26.67 -34.72
C HIS A 311 30.46 27.12 -33.24
N ASN A 312 31.65 27.41 -32.73
CA ASN A 312 32.00 27.93 -31.41
C ASN A 312 31.43 29.32 -31.13
N LYS A 313 31.08 29.61 -29.85
CA LYS A 313 31.75 30.65 -29.05
C LYS A 313 31.33 30.64 -27.56
N LYS A 314 32.31 31.02 -26.74
CA LYS A 314 32.41 31.06 -25.27
C LYS A 314 31.72 32.31 -24.65
N PRO A 315 31.65 32.41 -23.31
CA PRO A 315 30.60 33.10 -22.55
C PRO A 315 30.93 34.55 -22.17
N ALA A 316 29.92 35.32 -21.75
CA ALA A 316 30.11 36.56 -21.02
C ALA A 316 28.97 36.83 -20.01
N ASP A 317 29.41 37.43 -18.92
CA ASP A 317 28.77 37.72 -17.64
C ASP A 317 27.57 38.69 -17.62
N SER A 318 26.78 38.52 -16.57
CA SER A 318 26.11 39.53 -15.73
C SER A 318 25.28 40.66 -16.38
N SER A 319 24.01 40.76 -15.98
CA SER A 319 23.53 41.92 -15.18
C SER A 319 22.03 41.82 -14.87
N LEU A 320 21.75 42.06 -13.59
CA LEU A 320 20.43 42.36 -13.03
C LEU A 320 19.82 43.59 -13.70
N ARG A 321 18.53 43.53 -14.06
CA ARG A 321 17.64 44.70 -14.03
C ARG A 321 16.17 44.29 -13.88
N LYS A 322 15.60 44.70 -12.74
CA LYS A 322 14.17 44.84 -12.46
C LYS A 322 13.48 45.66 -13.56
N GLY A 323 12.29 45.22 -13.97
CA GLY A 323 11.37 45.99 -14.80
C GLY A 323 9.97 45.41 -14.76
N ASN A 324 9.11 45.99 -13.93
CA ASN A 324 7.67 45.75 -13.90
C ASN A 324 7.04 46.38 -15.16
N GLY A 325 6.15 45.68 -15.87
CA GLY A 325 5.44 46.27 -17.00
C GLY A 325 4.53 45.28 -17.73
N SER A 326 3.24 45.35 -17.42
CA SER A 326 2.16 44.75 -18.18
C SER A 326 2.08 45.32 -19.61
N ARG A 327 1.87 44.47 -20.62
CA ARG A 327 1.15 44.82 -21.86
C ARG A 327 0.76 43.59 -22.68
N ARG A 328 -0.53 43.55 -23.03
CA ARG A 328 -1.17 42.71 -24.05
C ARG A 328 -0.65 43.07 -25.45
N GLY A 329 -0.62 42.08 -26.34
CA GLY A 329 -0.54 42.26 -27.79
C GLY A 329 -0.34 40.93 -28.52
N GLY A 330 -1.36 40.47 -29.26
CA GLY A 330 -1.35 39.21 -30.00
C GLY A 330 -0.71 39.30 -31.39
N GLY A 331 -0.46 38.13 -32.00
CA GLY A 331 -0.01 38.00 -33.40
C GLY A 331 0.55 36.62 -33.77
N SER A 332 -0.36 35.71 -34.14
CA SER A 332 -0.27 34.52 -35.02
C SER A 332 1.07 33.81 -35.40
N GLN A 333 1.05 32.49 -35.11
CA GLN A 333 1.38 31.32 -35.96
C GLN A 333 2.85 30.97 -36.30
N SER A 334 3.35 29.89 -35.68
CA SER A 334 3.76 28.67 -36.41
C SER A 334 3.66 27.45 -35.49
N GLY A 335 3.15 26.34 -36.03
CA GLY A 335 2.67 25.18 -35.27
C GLY A 335 3.77 24.30 -34.70
N THR A 336 3.88 24.28 -33.39
CA THR A 336 4.25 23.11 -32.56
C THR A 336 3.13 22.98 -31.53
N PRO A 337 2.65 21.77 -31.15
CA PRO A 337 1.65 21.67 -30.11
C PRO A 337 2.27 22.22 -28.83
N ALA A 338 1.80 23.39 -28.39
CA ALA A 338 2.34 24.09 -27.24
C ALA A 338 2.26 23.17 -26.03
N MET A 339 3.41 22.70 -25.53
CA MET A 339 3.51 22.20 -24.17
C MET A 339 3.02 23.33 -23.26
N ILE A 340 1.86 23.17 -22.65
CA ILE A 340 1.28 24.17 -21.75
C ILE A 340 2.18 24.21 -20.51
N ASP A 341 2.69 25.41 -20.22
CA ASP A 341 3.77 25.62 -19.26
C ASP A 341 3.37 25.32 -17.80
N LEU A 342 4.37 25.06 -16.96
CA LEU A 342 4.22 24.94 -15.50
C LEU A 342 4.24 26.35 -14.89
N VAL A 343 3.30 26.67 -14.01
CA VAL A 343 3.21 27.98 -13.37
C VAL A 343 3.80 27.90 -11.97
N VAL A 344 4.95 28.56 -11.76
CA VAL A 344 5.60 28.65 -10.45
C VAL A 344 4.86 29.65 -9.56
N VAL A 345 4.61 29.27 -8.31
CA VAL A 345 3.92 30.06 -7.29
C VAL A 345 4.74 30.24 -6.01
N ASN A 346 5.73 29.37 -5.77
CA ASN A 346 6.74 29.51 -4.73
C ASN A 346 8.12 29.07 -5.26
N GLU A 347 9.12 29.93 -5.10
CA GLU A 347 10.50 29.76 -5.62
C GLU A 347 11.50 29.24 -4.57
N GLU A 348 11.07 28.88 -3.36
CA GLU A 348 11.94 28.46 -2.25
C GLU A 348 12.84 27.25 -2.55
N LYS A 349 12.46 26.42 -3.54
CA LYS A 349 13.26 25.27 -4.01
C LYS A 349 13.84 25.46 -5.41
N GLY A 350 13.91 26.70 -5.88
CA GLY A 350 14.34 27.05 -7.22
C GLY A 350 13.21 26.98 -8.25
N VAL A 351 13.54 27.43 -9.47
CA VAL A 351 12.61 27.49 -10.61
C VAL A 351 12.87 26.29 -11.51
N PHE A 352 11.82 25.53 -11.82
CA PHE A 352 11.86 24.40 -12.74
C PHE A 352 10.63 24.40 -13.65
N GLY A 353 10.79 23.89 -14.87
CA GLY A 353 9.74 23.85 -15.89
C GLY A 353 9.11 22.48 -16.07
N MET A 354 8.06 22.41 -16.89
CA MET A 354 7.42 21.15 -17.27
C MET A 354 8.43 20.18 -17.91
N GLN A 355 9.42 20.69 -18.66
CA GLN A 355 10.44 19.85 -19.30
C GLN A 355 11.34 19.15 -18.29
N ASP A 356 11.67 19.80 -17.18
CA ASP A 356 12.49 19.21 -16.12
C ASP A 356 11.72 18.10 -15.42
N LEU A 357 10.42 18.33 -15.18
CA LEU A 357 9.53 17.37 -14.57
C LEU A 357 9.29 16.13 -15.45
N MET A 358 9.15 16.32 -16.76
CA MET A 358 8.96 15.22 -17.72
C MET A 358 10.21 14.35 -17.92
N LYS A 359 11.40 14.87 -17.58
CA LYS A 359 12.69 14.13 -17.63
C LYS A 359 13.04 13.48 -16.29
N ALA A 360 12.37 13.86 -15.21
CA ALA A 360 12.61 13.34 -13.88
C ALA A 360 12.21 11.86 -13.78
N THR A 361 12.93 11.10 -12.95
CA THR A 361 12.47 9.77 -12.55
C THR A 361 11.28 9.94 -11.62
N ALA A 362 10.19 9.20 -11.88
CA ALA A 362 8.96 9.31 -11.10
C ALA A 362 8.65 7.98 -10.38
N GLU A 363 8.43 8.05 -9.07
CA GLU A 363 7.89 6.94 -8.28
C GLU A 363 6.48 7.28 -7.78
N VAL A 364 5.58 6.31 -7.79
CA VAL A 364 4.22 6.50 -7.28
C VAL A 364 4.25 6.47 -5.75
N LEU A 365 3.88 7.58 -5.12
CA LEU A 365 3.78 7.66 -3.66
C LEU A 365 2.44 7.15 -3.14
N GLY A 366 1.36 7.42 -3.87
CA GLY A 366 0.03 6.97 -3.45
C GLY A 366 -1.10 7.54 -4.28
N ASN A 367 -2.30 7.02 -4.05
CA ASN A 367 -3.53 7.49 -4.68
C ASN A 367 -4.56 7.78 -3.58
N GLY A 368 -5.16 8.96 -3.60
CA GLY A 368 -6.15 9.41 -2.61
C GLY A 368 -7.45 9.87 -3.28
N GLY A 369 -8.46 10.21 -2.47
CA GLY A 369 -9.79 10.63 -2.96
C GLY A 369 -9.80 11.85 -3.87
N LEU A 370 -8.71 12.64 -3.90
CA LEU A 370 -8.58 13.83 -4.74
C LEU A 370 -7.70 13.61 -5.98
N GLY A 371 -6.98 12.49 -6.06
CA GLY A 371 -6.01 12.24 -7.12
C GLY A 371 -4.80 11.40 -6.72
N SER A 372 -3.78 11.36 -7.59
CA SER A 372 -2.58 10.54 -7.39
C SER A 372 -1.36 11.41 -7.11
N ALA A 373 -0.44 10.94 -6.26
CA ALA A 373 0.81 11.61 -5.93
C ALA A 373 2.02 10.82 -6.44
N TYR A 374 2.95 11.53 -7.07
CA TYR A 374 4.19 10.98 -7.63
C TYR A 374 5.36 11.76 -7.06
N LYS A 375 6.42 11.10 -6.60
CA LYS A 375 7.68 11.78 -6.32
C LYS A 375 8.49 11.82 -7.60
N ALA A 376 8.97 13.00 -7.95
CA ALA A 376 9.85 13.21 -9.08
C ALA A 376 11.21 13.70 -8.58
N VAL A 377 12.29 13.05 -9.01
CA VAL A 377 13.66 13.46 -8.71
C VAL A 377 14.24 14.11 -9.95
N MET A 378 14.46 15.43 -9.90
CA MET A 378 15.05 16.18 -11.00
C MET A 378 16.54 15.88 -11.14
N ALA A 379 17.11 16.11 -12.33
CA ALA A 379 18.55 15.93 -12.59
C ALA A 379 19.45 16.79 -11.70
N THR A 380 18.91 17.86 -11.12
CA THR A 380 19.59 18.74 -10.15
C THR A 380 19.67 18.13 -8.74
N GLY A 381 19.02 16.98 -8.49
CA GLY A 381 18.89 16.35 -7.18
C GLY A 381 17.70 16.85 -6.34
N VAL A 382 16.99 17.89 -6.80
CA VAL A 382 15.80 18.39 -6.13
C VAL A 382 14.66 17.38 -6.30
N SER A 383 14.10 16.94 -5.17
CA SER A 383 12.96 16.01 -5.13
C SER A 383 11.67 16.77 -4.86
N VAL A 384 10.65 16.54 -5.68
CA VAL A 384 9.33 17.16 -5.57
C VAL A 384 8.22 16.11 -5.58
N VAL A 385 7.06 16.48 -5.07
CA VAL A 385 5.83 15.68 -5.18
C VAL A 385 4.90 16.35 -6.18
N VAL A 386 4.52 15.61 -7.21
CA VAL A 386 3.53 16.01 -8.21
C VAL A 386 2.21 15.34 -7.88
N LYS A 387 1.22 16.12 -7.45
CA LYS A 387 -0.15 15.65 -7.21
C LYS A 387 -1.00 15.92 -8.45
N ARG A 388 -1.52 14.86 -9.06
CA ARG A 388 -2.47 14.92 -10.16
C ARG A 388 -3.90 14.95 -9.60
N MET A 389 -4.50 16.13 -9.60
CA MET A 389 -5.83 16.41 -9.05
C MET A 389 -6.90 16.33 -10.13
N ARG A 390 -7.87 15.42 -9.97
CA ARG A 390 -8.96 15.21 -10.95
C ARG A 390 -10.28 15.88 -10.55
N GLU A 391 -10.50 16.07 -9.26
CA GLU A 391 -11.77 16.58 -8.72
C GLU A 391 -11.79 18.11 -8.51
N MET A 392 -10.68 18.80 -8.81
CA MET A 392 -10.54 20.25 -8.65
C MET A 392 -10.99 21.03 -9.90
N ASN A 393 -12.23 20.81 -10.32
CA ASN A 393 -12.75 21.36 -11.59
C ASN A 393 -13.81 22.45 -11.38
N LYS A 394 -14.06 22.86 -10.12
CA LYS A 394 -15.08 23.86 -9.78
C LYS A 394 -14.75 25.25 -10.32
N LEU A 395 -13.46 25.61 -10.35
CA LEU A 395 -13.01 26.91 -10.85
C LEU A 395 -12.39 26.82 -12.25
N GLY A 396 -12.65 27.86 -13.05
CA GLY A 396 -11.92 28.13 -14.29
C GLY A 396 -10.45 28.47 -14.01
N ARG A 397 -9.64 28.58 -15.08
CA ARG A 397 -8.19 28.83 -14.98
C ARG A 397 -7.83 30.02 -14.08
N GLU A 398 -8.51 31.15 -14.25
CA GLU A 398 -8.22 32.38 -13.50
C GLU A 398 -8.53 32.23 -12.00
N GLY A 399 -9.68 31.65 -11.66
CA GLY A 399 -10.04 31.38 -10.26
C GLY A 399 -9.11 30.36 -9.60
N PHE A 400 -8.71 29.32 -10.33
CA PHE A 400 -7.74 28.34 -9.85
C PHE A 400 -6.34 28.94 -9.64
N ASP A 401 -5.86 29.76 -10.58
CA ASP A 401 -4.57 30.49 -10.44
C ASP A 401 -4.59 31.39 -9.21
N ALA A 402 -5.65 32.18 -9.02
CA ALA A 402 -5.77 33.07 -7.87
C ALA A 402 -5.67 32.32 -6.53
N GLU A 403 -6.37 31.18 -6.42
CA GLU A 403 -6.39 30.42 -5.17
C GLU A 403 -5.06 29.67 -4.92
N ILE A 404 -4.48 29.03 -5.94
CA ILE A 404 -3.18 28.34 -5.76
C ILE A 404 -2.05 29.33 -5.50
N ARG A 405 -2.07 30.54 -6.10
CA ARG A 405 -1.11 31.60 -5.75
C ARG A 405 -1.27 32.06 -4.30
N ARG A 406 -2.51 32.20 -3.82
CA ARG A 406 -2.79 32.54 -2.43
C ARG A 406 -2.23 31.49 -1.47
N ILE A 407 -2.44 30.21 -1.78
CA ILE A 407 -1.87 29.09 -1.01
C ILE A 407 -0.33 29.08 -1.09
N GLY A 408 0.25 29.32 -2.27
CA GLY A 408 1.70 29.34 -2.51
C GLY A 408 2.45 30.47 -1.80
N GLN A 409 1.76 31.56 -1.44
CA GLN A 409 2.35 32.72 -0.76
C GLN A 409 2.40 32.58 0.78
N LEU A 410 1.74 31.56 1.34
CA LEU A 410 1.74 31.34 2.79
C LEU A 410 3.15 31.03 3.29
N LYS A 411 3.47 31.51 4.50
CA LYS A 411 4.75 31.25 5.15
C LYS A 411 4.55 30.87 6.60
N HIS A 412 4.67 29.59 6.88
CA HIS A 412 4.59 29.06 8.24
C HIS A 412 5.35 27.73 8.35
N ARG A 413 6.05 27.52 9.46
CA ARG A 413 6.91 26.34 9.66
C ARG A 413 6.16 25.01 9.53
N ASN A 414 4.89 25.00 9.95
CA ASN A 414 4.03 23.81 9.92
C ASN A 414 3.10 23.72 8.71
N ILE A 415 3.34 24.49 7.64
CA ILE A 415 2.51 24.50 6.43
C ILE A 415 3.37 24.16 5.22
N LEU A 416 2.95 23.17 4.43
CA LEU A 416 3.58 22.83 3.17
C LEU A 416 2.86 23.50 2.00
N THR A 417 3.49 24.51 1.41
CA THR A 417 2.94 25.25 0.26
C THR A 417 3.27 24.59 -1.08
N PRO A 418 2.41 24.77 -2.10
CA PRO A 418 2.75 24.36 -3.46
C PRO A 418 3.87 25.24 -4.02
N LEU A 419 4.80 24.61 -4.73
CA LEU A 419 5.88 25.24 -5.50
C LEU A 419 5.37 25.72 -6.86
N ALA A 420 4.58 24.88 -7.53
CA ALA A 420 4.10 25.16 -8.87
C ALA A 420 2.80 24.41 -9.15
N TYR A 421 2.13 24.77 -10.24
CA TYR A 421 0.97 24.03 -10.72
C TYR A 421 0.88 24.02 -12.24
N HIS A 422 0.13 23.06 -12.77
CA HIS A 422 -0.27 23.01 -14.17
C HIS A 422 -1.80 22.95 -14.25
N TYR A 423 -2.38 23.77 -15.12
CA TYR A 423 -3.83 23.81 -15.32
C TYR A 423 -4.22 23.26 -16.70
N ARG A 424 -5.02 22.19 -16.66
CA ARG A 424 -5.83 21.69 -17.77
C ARG A 424 -7.29 21.56 -17.32
N LYS A 425 -8.24 21.61 -18.26
CA LYS A 425 -9.68 21.66 -17.93
C LYS A 425 -10.13 20.51 -17.02
N GLU A 426 -9.70 19.29 -17.32
CA GLU A 426 -10.12 18.07 -16.61
C GLU A 426 -9.07 17.53 -15.62
N GLU A 427 -7.87 18.11 -15.58
CA GLU A 427 -6.79 17.64 -14.70
C GLU A 427 -5.85 18.77 -14.32
N LYS A 428 -5.40 18.76 -13.07
CA LYS A 428 -4.46 19.75 -12.54
C LYS A 428 -3.28 19.02 -11.96
N LEU A 429 -2.10 19.58 -12.14
CA LEU A 429 -0.94 19.14 -11.38
C LEU A 429 -0.65 20.20 -10.34
N VAL A 430 -0.45 19.80 -9.09
CA VAL A 430 0.03 20.66 -8.02
C VAL A 430 1.35 20.06 -7.54
N VAL A 431 2.41 20.86 -7.56
CA VAL A 431 3.77 20.41 -7.24
C VAL A 431 4.17 21.01 -5.90
N SER A 432 4.67 20.19 -4.98
CA SER A 432 5.19 20.60 -3.67
C SER A 432 6.58 20.02 -3.42
N GLU A 433 7.25 20.45 -2.35
CA GLU A 433 8.51 19.80 -1.94
C GLU A 433 8.26 18.33 -1.54
N TYR A 434 9.26 17.47 -1.75
CA TYR A 434 9.25 16.13 -1.18
C TYR A 434 9.74 16.16 0.27
N VAL A 435 8.94 15.59 1.17
CA VAL A 435 9.23 15.50 2.60
C VAL A 435 9.65 14.04 2.91
N PRO A 436 10.91 13.79 3.32
CA PRO A 436 11.48 12.44 3.31
C PRO A 436 10.85 11.40 4.24
N ARG A 437 10.44 11.77 5.48
CA ARG A 437 9.82 10.80 6.39
C ARG A 437 8.37 10.44 6.00
N GLY A 438 7.83 11.08 4.97
CA GLY A 438 6.48 10.82 4.50
C GLY A 438 5.42 11.32 5.47
N SER A 439 4.28 10.62 5.49
CA SER A 439 3.11 11.02 6.27
C SER A 439 3.13 10.48 7.68
N LEU A 440 2.47 11.19 8.61
CA LEU A 440 2.24 10.72 9.97
C LEU A 440 1.48 9.38 9.98
N LEU A 441 0.57 9.15 9.03
CA LEU A 441 -0.13 7.88 8.88
C LEU A 441 0.85 6.72 8.66
N TYR A 442 1.82 6.91 7.76
CA TYR A 442 2.86 5.92 7.47
C TYR A 442 3.75 5.69 8.70
N LEU A 443 4.05 6.74 9.47
CA LEU A 443 4.89 6.59 10.66
C LEU A 443 4.16 5.89 11.82
N LEU A 444 2.88 6.14 12.03
CA LEU A 444 2.11 5.51 13.10
C LEU A 444 1.77 4.06 12.81
N HIS A 445 1.46 3.74 11.54
CA HIS A 445 0.88 2.44 11.22
C HIS A 445 1.69 1.63 10.19
N GLY A 446 2.51 2.28 9.35
CA GLY A 446 3.30 1.66 8.29
C GLY A 446 4.29 0.59 8.76
N ASP A 447 4.70 -0.28 7.84
CA ASP A 447 5.72 -1.28 8.14
C ASP A 447 7.12 -0.66 8.12
N HIS A 448 7.75 -0.61 9.29
CA HIS A 448 9.08 -0.01 9.50
C HIS A 448 10.22 -1.05 9.55
N GLY A 449 9.90 -2.34 9.36
CA GLY A 449 10.89 -3.41 9.57
C GLY A 449 11.58 -3.31 10.95
N SER A 450 12.90 -3.49 10.98
CA SER A 450 13.71 -3.47 12.21
C SER A 450 14.15 -2.08 12.70
N SER A 451 13.86 -1.01 11.95
CA SER A 451 14.27 0.36 12.29
C SER A 451 13.04 1.25 12.46
N ARG A 452 12.30 1.07 13.55
CA ARG A 452 11.22 1.99 13.92
C ARG A 452 11.81 3.35 14.33
N PRO A 453 11.46 4.46 13.66
CA PRO A 453 11.65 5.78 14.25
C PRO A 453 10.84 5.83 15.54
N GLU A 454 11.52 5.99 16.68
CA GLU A 454 10.89 5.93 17.99
C GLU A 454 10.00 7.17 18.19
N LEU A 455 8.71 7.05 17.86
CA LEU A 455 7.68 8.05 18.16
C LEU A 455 7.37 8.01 19.66
N ASN A 456 8.35 8.35 20.48
CA ASN A 456 8.16 8.51 21.92
C ASN A 456 7.24 9.72 22.24
N TRP A 457 6.84 9.85 23.50
CA TRP A 457 5.95 10.91 23.94
C TRP A 457 6.39 12.32 23.56
N PRO A 458 7.65 12.77 23.82
CA PRO A 458 8.09 14.10 23.42
C PRO A 458 7.92 14.38 21.92
N THR A 459 8.19 13.38 21.08
CA THR A 459 8.07 13.50 19.62
C THR A 459 6.60 13.63 19.21
N ARG A 460 5.71 12.80 19.77
CA ARG A 460 4.26 12.87 19.49
C ARG A 460 3.64 14.18 19.99
N LEU A 461 4.01 14.65 21.17
CA LEU A 461 3.57 15.95 21.68
C LEU A 461 4.08 17.09 20.79
N LYS A 462 5.34 17.05 20.35
CA LYS A 462 5.89 18.03 19.38
C LYS A 462 5.08 18.05 18.08
N ILE A 463 4.74 16.88 17.53
CA ILE A 463 3.91 16.76 16.33
C ILE A 463 2.53 17.39 16.57
N ILE A 464 1.87 17.07 17.68
CA ILE A 464 0.54 17.63 17.99
C ILE A 464 0.61 19.16 18.12
N LYS A 465 1.62 19.69 18.82
CA LYS A 465 1.84 21.15 18.94
C LYS A 465 2.06 21.80 17.57
N GLY A 466 2.87 21.20 16.70
CA GLY A 466 3.09 21.74 15.35
C GLY A 466 1.82 21.70 14.48
N ILE A 467 1.00 20.64 14.60
CA ILE A 467 -0.29 20.54 13.91
C ILE A 467 -1.21 21.68 14.33
N VAL A 468 -1.38 21.93 15.64
CA VAL A 468 -2.31 22.97 16.11
C VAL A 468 -1.83 24.38 15.80
N ARG A 469 -0.50 24.62 15.77
CA ARG A 469 0.08 25.89 15.29
C ARG A 469 -0.23 26.13 13.81
N GLY A 470 0.01 25.11 12.97
CA GLY A 470 -0.32 25.17 11.55
C GLY A 470 -1.82 25.38 11.31
N LEU A 471 -2.67 24.66 12.04
CA LEU A 471 -4.12 24.80 11.93
C LEU A 471 -4.59 26.19 12.38
N ASN A 472 -4.06 26.73 13.48
CA ASN A 472 -4.35 28.09 13.92
C ASN A 472 -4.02 29.12 12.83
N PHE A 473 -2.81 29.03 12.26
CA PHE A 473 -2.37 29.89 11.18
C PHE A 473 -3.33 29.84 9.99
N LEU A 474 -3.78 28.66 9.58
CA LEU A 474 -4.78 28.55 8.49
C LEU A 474 -6.11 29.20 8.86
N HIS A 475 -6.61 29.03 10.09
CA HIS A 475 -7.85 29.67 10.53
C HIS A 475 -7.73 31.21 10.61
N GLU A 476 -6.53 31.74 10.87
CA GLU A 476 -6.27 33.19 10.83
C GLU A 476 -6.20 33.72 9.39
N GLU A 477 -5.41 33.07 8.52
CA GLU A 477 -5.24 33.46 7.12
C GLU A 477 -6.52 33.27 6.29
N TYR A 478 -7.37 32.32 6.68
CA TYR A 478 -8.62 31.97 6.00
C TYR A 478 -9.82 32.22 6.91
N ALA A 479 -9.80 33.29 7.71
CA ALA A 479 -10.88 33.59 8.68
C ALA A 479 -12.28 33.71 8.06
N ASN A 480 -12.37 34.04 6.76
CA ASN A 480 -13.64 34.13 6.02
C ASN A 480 -14.04 32.81 5.33
N SER A 481 -13.25 31.74 5.49
CA SER A 481 -13.53 30.42 4.93
C SER A 481 -14.24 29.55 5.95
N GLU A 482 -15.29 28.84 5.51
CA GLU A 482 -16.02 27.90 6.36
C GLU A 482 -15.19 26.64 6.69
N LEU A 483 -14.26 26.27 5.80
CA LEU A 483 -13.33 25.15 5.98
C LEU A 483 -11.90 25.60 5.62
N PRO A 484 -11.19 26.26 6.55
CA PRO A 484 -9.82 26.69 6.36
C PRO A 484 -8.87 25.55 5.96
N HIS A 485 -8.93 24.41 6.64
CA HIS A 485 -8.19 23.21 6.23
C HIS A 485 -9.06 22.27 5.41
N GLY A 486 -10.20 21.82 5.95
CA GLY A 486 -11.18 20.95 5.30
C GLY A 486 -10.76 19.51 5.02
N ASN A 487 -9.51 19.13 5.30
CA ASN A 487 -8.97 17.81 4.95
C ASN A 487 -7.85 17.34 5.90
N LEU A 488 -7.93 17.73 7.18
CA LEU A 488 -6.91 17.38 8.16
C LEU A 488 -6.99 15.90 8.55
N LYS A 489 -5.95 15.12 8.24
CA LYS A 489 -5.83 13.70 8.61
C LYS A 489 -4.37 13.30 8.62
N SER A 490 -4.01 12.20 9.28
CA SER A 490 -2.61 11.76 9.39
C SER A 490 -1.90 11.53 8.04
N SER A 491 -2.61 11.18 6.97
CA SER A 491 -2.03 11.06 5.62
C SER A 491 -1.67 12.41 4.96
N ASN A 492 -2.26 13.51 5.45
CA ASN A 492 -2.03 14.88 4.97
C ASN A 492 -1.10 15.68 5.89
N ILE A 493 -0.55 15.04 6.93
CA ILE A 493 0.46 15.62 7.82
C ILE A 493 1.78 14.96 7.47
N LEU A 494 2.70 15.71 6.86
CA LEU A 494 4.03 15.19 6.52
C LEU A 494 5.05 15.57 7.59
N LEU A 495 6.03 14.70 7.88
CA LEU A 495 7.06 14.99 8.88
C LEU A 495 8.43 15.14 8.21
N ASP A 496 9.14 16.23 8.52
CA ASP A 496 10.53 16.38 8.07
C ASP A 496 11.52 15.59 8.95
N GLU A 497 12.82 15.71 8.65
CA GLU A 497 13.88 14.99 9.35
C GLU A 497 13.86 15.18 10.88
N ASP A 498 13.35 16.30 11.36
CA ASP A 498 13.28 16.64 12.78
C ASP A 498 11.93 16.26 13.43
N PHE A 499 11.07 15.52 12.73
CA PHE A 499 9.67 15.27 13.13
C PHE A 499 8.86 16.55 13.27
N GLU A 500 9.22 17.63 12.56
CA GLU A 500 8.37 18.81 12.48
C GLU A 500 7.23 18.53 11.50
N PRO A 501 5.96 18.69 11.92
CA PRO A 501 4.82 18.42 11.06
C PRO A 501 4.60 19.56 10.07
N ARG A 502 4.25 19.21 8.84
CA ARG A 502 3.82 20.13 7.78
C ARG A 502 2.48 19.69 7.23
N LEU A 503 1.47 20.52 7.42
CA LEU A 503 0.12 20.29 6.91
C LEU A 503 0.11 20.48 5.39
N ASN A 504 -0.48 19.53 4.68
CA ASN A 504 -0.70 19.60 3.24
C ASN A 504 -2.20 19.48 2.92
N ASP A 505 -2.56 19.68 1.65
CA ASP A 505 -3.92 19.48 1.12
C ASP A 505 -5.02 20.24 1.87
N TYR A 506 -4.72 21.48 2.24
CA TYR A 506 -5.63 22.42 2.90
C TYR A 506 -6.21 23.43 1.91
N ALA A 507 -7.27 24.16 2.33
CA ALA A 507 -7.95 25.19 1.53
C ALA A 507 -8.49 24.70 0.18
N PHE A 508 -8.81 23.41 0.04
CA PHE A 508 -9.29 22.84 -1.22
C PHE A 508 -10.80 22.93 -1.42
N TYR A 509 -11.57 23.30 -0.39
CA TYR A 509 -13.02 23.40 -0.46
C TYR A 509 -13.56 24.32 -1.59
N PRO A 510 -12.94 25.48 -1.89
CA PRO A 510 -13.35 26.31 -3.03
C PRO A 510 -13.00 25.71 -4.40
N LEU A 511 -12.03 24.79 -4.46
CA LEU A 511 -11.47 24.22 -5.68
C LEU A 511 -12.19 22.95 -6.16
N ILE A 512 -12.75 22.19 -5.21
CA ILE A 512 -13.33 20.87 -5.46
C ILE A 512 -14.79 20.96 -5.90
N ASN A 513 -15.19 20.08 -6.82
CA ASN A 513 -16.59 19.94 -7.24
C ASN A 513 -17.49 19.58 -6.06
N THR A 514 -18.63 20.27 -5.92
CA THR A 514 -19.58 20.04 -4.82
C THR A 514 -20.02 18.58 -4.68
N THR A 515 -20.17 17.87 -5.81
CA THR A 515 -20.55 16.44 -5.84
C THR A 515 -19.48 15.49 -5.32
N SER A 516 -18.21 15.85 -5.48
CA SER A 516 -17.05 15.03 -5.11
C SER A 516 -16.45 15.43 -3.76
N ALA A 517 -16.85 16.60 -3.23
CA ALA A 517 -16.32 17.13 -1.98
C ALA A 517 -16.50 16.16 -0.79
N PRO A 518 -17.65 15.50 -0.58
CA PRO A 518 -17.83 14.59 0.56
C PRO A 518 -16.88 13.38 0.56
N GLN A 519 -16.51 12.88 -0.62
CA GLN A 519 -15.58 11.77 -0.75
C GLN A 519 -14.12 12.23 -0.69
N GLY A 520 -13.85 13.49 -1.05
CA GLY A 520 -12.51 14.06 -1.18
C GLY A 520 -11.98 14.82 0.04
N LEU A 521 -12.88 15.37 0.88
CA LEU A 521 -12.55 16.24 2.00
C LEU A 521 -12.97 15.61 3.33
N PHE A 522 -11.99 15.28 4.16
CA PHE A 522 -12.25 14.63 5.45
C PHE A 522 -13.06 15.49 6.43
N GLY A 523 -12.98 16.83 6.33
CA GLY A 523 -13.81 17.74 7.13
C GLY A 523 -15.31 17.53 6.91
N LEU A 524 -15.70 17.04 5.73
CA LEU A 524 -17.09 16.68 5.39
C LEU A 524 -17.47 15.26 5.87
N LYS A 525 -16.74 14.72 6.85
CA LYS A 525 -17.15 13.52 7.59
C LYS A 525 -17.52 13.82 9.05
N SER A 526 -17.51 15.09 9.47
CA SER A 526 -17.91 15.45 10.82
C SER A 526 -19.40 15.15 11.06
N PRO A 527 -19.82 14.85 12.31
CA PRO A 527 -21.19 14.45 12.62
C PRO A 527 -22.25 15.46 12.15
N GLU A 528 -22.00 16.75 12.32
CA GLU A 528 -22.91 17.84 11.91
C GLU A 528 -23.07 17.96 10.40
N TRP A 529 -22.04 17.63 9.63
CA TRP A 529 -22.16 17.57 8.19
C TRP A 529 -22.93 16.31 7.77
N VAL A 530 -22.58 15.15 8.33
CA VAL A 530 -23.26 13.88 8.00
C VAL A 530 -24.75 13.93 8.32
N GLN A 531 -25.13 14.54 9.45
CA GLN A 531 -26.51 14.61 9.92
C GLN A 531 -27.30 15.77 9.32
N HIS A 532 -26.68 16.95 9.19
CA HIS A 532 -27.40 18.20 8.85
C HIS A 532 -26.83 18.95 7.65
N GLN A 533 -25.74 18.46 7.05
CA GLN A 533 -25.03 19.10 5.94
C GLN A 533 -24.54 20.52 6.29
N ILE A 534 -24.28 20.77 7.57
CA ILE A 534 -23.76 22.04 8.07
C ILE A 534 -22.24 22.00 7.98
N VAL A 535 -21.67 22.98 7.29
CA VAL A 535 -20.23 23.19 7.18
C VAL A 535 -19.83 24.30 8.13
N SER A 536 -18.80 24.07 8.94
CA SER A 536 -18.29 25.09 9.88
C SER A 536 -16.82 24.87 10.21
N PRO A 537 -16.14 25.88 10.78
CA PRO A 537 -14.79 25.72 11.32
C PRO A 537 -14.66 24.62 12.37
N LYS A 538 -15.78 24.20 13.02
CA LYS A 538 -15.79 23.08 13.98
C LYS A 538 -15.54 21.73 13.30
N CYS A 539 -15.75 21.60 11.99
CA CYS A 539 -15.39 20.40 11.23
C CYS A 539 -13.87 20.14 11.32
N ASP A 540 -13.05 21.19 11.19
CA ASP A 540 -11.58 21.06 11.31
C ASP A 540 -11.16 20.69 12.75
N VAL A 541 -11.90 21.17 13.77
CA VAL A 541 -11.69 20.78 15.17
C VAL A 541 -12.00 19.30 15.38
N TYR A 542 -13.06 18.77 14.77
CA TYR A 542 -13.37 17.35 14.80
C TYR A 542 -12.22 16.53 14.21
N CYS A 543 -11.74 16.93 13.03
CA CYS A 543 -10.60 16.29 12.39
C CYS A 543 -9.32 16.33 13.26
N LEU A 544 -9.06 17.45 13.92
CA LEU A 544 -7.96 17.58 14.88
C LEU A 544 -8.12 16.57 16.03
N GLY A 545 -9.33 16.42 16.57
CA GLY A 545 -9.63 15.43 17.60
C GLY A 545 -9.29 14.01 17.15
N ILE A 546 -9.72 13.60 15.96
CA ILE A 546 -9.39 12.28 15.39
C ILE A 546 -7.88 12.07 15.31
N VAL A 547 -7.12 13.05 14.82
CA VAL A 547 -5.66 12.97 14.70
C VAL A 547 -5.01 12.87 16.09
N ILE A 548 -5.48 13.61 17.09
CA ILE A 548 -4.97 13.53 18.46
C ILE A 548 -5.21 12.12 19.04
N LEU A 549 -6.43 11.60 18.89
CA LEU A 549 -6.78 10.27 19.38
C LEU A 549 -5.99 9.18 18.67
N GLU A 550 -5.78 9.29 17.36
CA GLU A 550 -4.91 8.39 16.59
C GLU A 550 -3.47 8.40 17.13
N ILE A 551 -2.90 9.59 17.37
CA ILE A 551 -1.53 9.73 17.87
C ILE A 551 -1.40 9.18 19.29
N ILE A 552 -2.41 9.31 20.16
CA ILE A 552 -2.31 8.78 21.53
C ILE A 552 -2.51 7.26 21.56
N THR A 553 -3.41 6.75 20.75
CA THR A 553 -3.81 5.34 20.83
C THR A 553 -3.05 4.42 19.89
N SER A 554 -2.36 4.98 18.89
CA SER A 554 -1.78 4.24 17.75
C SER A 554 -2.78 3.30 17.08
N LYS A 555 -4.08 3.63 17.15
CA LYS A 555 -5.12 2.90 16.44
C LYS A 555 -5.50 3.63 15.17
N PHE A 556 -5.55 2.88 14.08
CA PHE A 556 -5.99 3.40 12.80
C PHE A 556 -7.48 3.82 12.89
N PRO A 557 -7.84 5.10 12.64
CA PRO A 557 -9.22 5.57 12.75
C PRO A 557 -10.11 5.04 11.63
N SER A 558 -11.19 4.32 11.96
CA SER A 558 -12.19 3.88 10.98
C SER A 558 -12.89 5.06 10.31
N GLN A 559 -12.93 6.23 10.95
CA GLN A 559 -13.47 7.48 10.42
C GLN A 559 -12.82 7.89 9.09
N TYR A 560 -11.55 7.53 8.85
CA TYR A 560 -10.88 7.80 7.59
C TYR A 560 -11.48 7.02 6.41
N LEU A 561 -12.09 5.87 6.68
CA LEU A 561 -12.67 5.01 5.66
C LEU A 561 -14.05 5.50 5.23
N ASN A 562 -14.41 5.25 3.98
CA ASN A 562 -15.75 5.53 3.45
C ASN A 562 -16.73 4.38 3.76
N ASN A 563 -16.18 3.20 4.09
CA ASN A 563 -16.92 1.99 4.36
C ASN A 563 -16.54 1.60 5.80
N SER A 564 -17.51 1.28 6.65
CA SER A 564 -17.31 0.95 8.07
C SER A 564 -16.58 -0.39 8.32
N LYS A 565 -15.75 -0.84 7.38
CA LYS A 565 -15.00 -2.10 7.43
C LYS A 565 -13.50 -1.79 7.53
N GLY A 566 -12.91 -2.11 8.67
CA GLY A 566 -11.50 -1.83 8.99
C GLY A 566 -11.35 -0.64 9.94
N GLY A 567 -10.25 -0.63 10.70
CA GLY A 567 -9.95 0.43 11.68
C GLY A 567 -10.79 0.37 12.96
N VAL A 568 -10.41 1.19 13.94
CA VAL A 568 -11.10 1.36 15.22
C VAL A 568 -11.92 2.63 15.17
N ASP A 569 -13.17 2.58 15.63
CA ASP A 569 -13.92 3.80 15.93
C ASP A 569 -13.30 4.44 17.18
N VAL A 570 -12.25 5.25 16.96
CA VAL A 570 -11.47 5.86 18.05
C VAL A 570 -12.32 6.81 18.89
N VAL A 571 -13.34 7.44 18.30
CA VAL A 571 -14.25 8.33 19.02
C VAL A 571 -15.09 7.52 20.00
N GLN A 572 -15.84 6.53 19.51
CA GLN A 572 -16.69 5.71 20.35
C GLN A 572 -15.86 4.99 21.43
N TRP A 573 -14.72 4.42 21.04
CA TRP A 573 -13.85 3.68 21.95
C TRP A 573 -13.29 4.55 23.08
N VAL A 574 -12.85 5.78 22.78
CA VAL A 574 -12.32 6.71 23.78
C VAL A 574 -13.42 7.23 24.70
N HIS A 575 -14.58 7.64 24.16
CA HIS A 575 -15.69 8.10 25.00
C HIS A 575 -16.22 7.01 25.94
N SER A 576 -16.28 5.75 25.49
CA SER A 576 -16.64 4.62 26.36
C SER A 576 -15.62 4.39 27.47
N ALA A 577 -14.31 4.43 27.15
CA ALA A 577 -13.28 4.25 28.18
C ALA A 577 -13.29 5.38 29.22
N ILE A 578 -13.48 6.64 28.81
CA ILE A 578 -13.60 7.78 29.73
C ILE A 578 -14.81 7.63 30.65
N ALA A 579 -15.96 7.17 30.12
CA ALA A 579 -17.15 6.93 30.93
C ALA A 579 -16.93 5.84 31.99
N GLU A 580 -16.08 4.86 31.69
CA GLU A 580 -15.73 3.75 32.56
C GLU A 580 -14.47 3.99 33.42
N LYS A 581 -13.82 5.16 33.30
CA LYS A 581 -12.56 5.50 33.97
C LYS A 581 -11.40 4.56 33.63
N ARG A 582 -11.33 4.12 32.38
CA ARG A 582 -10.30 3.23 31.83
C ARG A 582 -9.42 3.91 30.78
N GLU A 583 -9.30 5.24 30.83
CA GLU A 583 -8.52 6.03 29.88
C GLU A 583 -7.03 5.63 29.80
N GLU A 584 -6.44 5.12 30.89
CA GLU A 584 -5.03 4.70 30.92
C GLU A 584 -4.73 3.54 29.96
N GLU A 585 -5.71 2.64 29.75
CA GLU A 585 -5.58 1.47 28.86
C GLU A 585 -5.49 1.87 27.38
N LEU A 586 -5.83 3.12 27.05
CA LEU A 586 -5.85 3.62 25.69
C LEU A 586 -4.52 4.20 25.24
N ILE A 587 -3.60 4.48 26.17
CA ILE A 587 -2.29 5.04 25.85
C ILE A 587 -1.44 3.97 25.18
N ASP A 588 -0.83 4.30 24.04
CA ASP A 588 0.12 3.42 23.37
C ASP A 588 1.24 2.98 24.32
N PRO A 589 1.45 1.66 24.53
CA PRO A 589 2.54 1.14 25.34
C PRO A 589 3.93 1.66 24.94
N GLU A 590 4.17 2.01 23.67
CA GLU A 590 5.44 2.60 23.23
C GLU A 590 5.73 3.97 23.86
N MET A 591 4.69 4.70 24.30
CA MET A 591 4.83 5.97 25.04
C MET A 591 4.88 5.79 26.56
N ALA A 592 4.38 4.67 27.08
CA ALA A 592 4.12 4.46 28.51
C ALA A 592 5.38 4.38 29.39
N ASN A 593 6.58 4.21 28.80
CA ASN A 593 7.84 4.13 29.54
C ASN A 593 8.32 5.48 30.11
N ALA A 594 7.68 6.61 29.77
CA ALA A 594 7.99 7.93 30.31
C ALA A 594 7.14 8.25 31.57
N THR A 595 7.60 7.81 32.74
CA THR A 595 6.85 7.85 34.01
C THR A 595 6.35 9.23 34.46
N ASN A 596 6.97 10.33 34.02
CA ASN A 596 6.55 11.70 34.37
C ASN A 596 5.55 12.34 33.38
N SER A 597 5.24 11.68 32.27
CA SER A 597 4.42 12.24 31.18
C SER A 597 3.00 11.67 31.10
N HIS A 598 2.69 10.68 31.94
CA HIS A 598 1.41 9.99 31.92
C HIS A 598 0.21 10.93 32.13
N THR A 599 0.31 11.88 33.08
CA THR A 599 -0.75 12.86 33.33
C THR A 599 -0.98 13.80 32.13
N GLU A 600 0.06 14.14 31.39
CA GLU A 600 -0.05 14.96 30.18
C GLU A 600 -0.74 14.19 29.06
N MET A 601 -0.43 12.89 28.90
CA MET A 601 -1.07 11.99 27.93
C MET A 601 -2.58 11.90 28.17
N ILE A 602 -3.00 11.68 29.42
CA ILE A 602 -4.42 11.62 29.78
C ILE A 602 -5.12 12.96 29.52
N LYS A 603 -4.49 14.09 29.88
CA LYS A 603 -5.03 15.42 29.55
C LYS A 603 -5.20 15.60 28.05
N LEU A 604 -4.23 15.15 27.25
CA LEU A 604 -4.29 15.24 25.79
C LEU A 604 -5.39 14.35 25.21
N LEU A 605 -5.61 13.16 25.77
CA LEU A 605 -6.71 12.27 25.41
C LEU A 605 -8.06 12.95 25.63
N HIS A 606 -8.25 13.60 26.78
CA HIS A 606 -9.46 14.38 27.05
C HIS A 606 -9.64 15.57 26.12
N ILE A 607 -8.55 16.25 25.73
CA ILE A 607 -8.62 17.32 24.73
C ILE A 607 -9.08 16.73 23.38
N GLY A 608 -8.50 15.59 22.96
CA GLY A 608 -8.92 14.86 21.76
C GLY A 608 -10.40 14.50 21.77
N ALA A 609 -10.90 13.94 22.89
CA ALA A 609 -12.30 13.60 23.07
C ALA A 609 -13.22 14.84 23.02
N ALA A 610 -12.82 15.94 23.66
CA ALA A 610 -13.58 17.20 23.61
C ALA A 610 -13.63 17.83 22.21
N CYS A 611 -12.60 17.58 21.39
CA CYS A 611 -12.59 17.95 19.98
C CYS A 611 -13.51 17.06 19.12
N THR A 612 -13.80 15.82 19.54
CA THR A 612 -14.64 14.86 18.78
C THR A 612 -16.10 14.83 19.21
N GLU A 613 -16.54 15.73 20.10
CA GLU A 613 -17.95 15.84 20.51
C GLU A 613 -18.89 15.94 19.30
N SER A 614 -19.95 15.12 19.30
CA SER A 614 -20.90 15.02 18.19
C SER A 614 -21.70 16.30 17.98
N ASN A 615 -22.02 17.02 19.06
CA ASN A 615 -22.69 18.31 18.99
C ASN A 615 -21.64 19.44 18.86
N PRO A 616 -21.64 20.22 17.76
CA PRO A 616 -20.68 21.32 17.55
C PRO A 616 -20.67 22.39 18.64
N GLU A 617 -21.80 22.59 19.34
CA GLU A 617 -21.91 23.55 20.44
C GLU A 617 -21.17 23.08 21.70
N ASN A 618 -21.12 21.76 21.93
CA ASN A 618 -20.38 21.16 23.04
C ASN A 618 -18.90 20.94 22.68
N ARG A 619 -18.58 20.90 21.38
CA ARG A 619 -17.22 20.74 20.89
C ARG A 619 -16.37 21.96 21.24
N ILE A 620 -15.23 21.70 21.87
CA ILE A 620 -14.30 22.74 22.30
C ILE A 620 -13.91 23.67 21.14
N ASP A 621 -13.70 24.95 21.42
CA ASP A 621 -13.21 25.88 20.40
C ASP A 621 -11.73 25.63 20.07
N LEU A 622 -11.35 25.85 18.80
CA LEU A 622 -9.99 25.64 18.32
C LEU A 622 -8.95 26.40 19.18
N LYS A 623 -9.22 27.68 19.48
CA LYS A 623 -8.32 28.52 20.30
C LYS A 623 -8.12 27.95 21.70
N GLU A 624 -9.17 27.39 22.29
CA GLU A 624 -9.09 26.78 23.62
C GLU A 624 -8.39 25.42 23.56
N ALA A 625 -8.62 24.62 22.52
CA ALA A 625 -7.86 23.39 22.29
C ALA A 625 -6.36 23.67 22.14
N ILE A 626 -5.98 24.65 21.31
CA ILE A 626 -4.58 25.12 21.16
C ILE A 626 -4.01 25.53 22.52
N ARG A 627 -4.71 26.38 23.26
CA ARG A 627 -4.26 26.85 24.58
C ARG A 627 -4.01 25.67 25.53
N ARG A 628 -4.89 24.67 25.58
CA ARG A 628 -4.70 23.50 26.44
C ARG A 628 -3.53 22.64 26.00
N ILE A 629 -3.36 22.43 24.70
CA ILE A 629 -2.29 21.61 24.11
C ILE A 629 -0.92 22.27 24.30
N GLU A 630 -0.81 23.59 24.16
CA GLU A 630 0.46 24.30 24.36
C GLU A 630 0.93 24.30 25.83
N ASN A 631 -0.01 24.17 26.77
CA ASN A 631 0.25 24.12 28.22
C ASN A 631 0.58 22.71 28.75
N LEU A 632 0.56 21.68 27.91
CA LEU A 632 1.17 20.37 28.19
C LEU A 632 2.65 20.46 27.89
#